data_AF-K1U0F3-F1
#
_entry.id   AF-K1U0F3-F1
#
_cell.length_a   1.000
_cell.length_b   1.000
_cell.length_c   1.000
_cell.angle_alpha   90.00
_cell.angle_beta   90.00
_cell.angle_gamma   90.00
#
_symmetry.space_group_name_H-M   'P 1'
#
loop_
_entity.id
_entity.type
_entity.pdbx_description
1 polymer ?
#
loop_
_entity_poly.entity_id
_entity_poly.type
_entity_poly.pdbx_seq_one_letter_code
_entity_poly.pdbx_strand_id
1 'polypeptide(L)'
;LASGWYNASFFYGAGFTTALNDDGSTAMDWNGTSADGVTGVQVVQSMLGIAGNSAFLPIADGDISNQIASGDLCAVISGTWDAAAAQTAFGDGYAATKLPTYTCGDKQIQQGSVAGFKLVGVNKYSANAGWATLLADWITNEDNQAVRFAEREIGPSNINVAGSEEVSSNTA
;
A
#
# COMPACT_ATOMS: atom_id res chain seq x y z
N LEU A 1 -3.55 -0.67 15.50
CA LEU A 1 -2.14 -0.64 15.03
C LEU A 1 -1.73 -2.05 14.60
N ALA A 2 -2.29 -2.58 13.52
CA ALA A 2 -2.13 -4.00 13.15
C ALA A 2 -1.55 -4.21 11.73
N SER A 3 -1.19 -3.13 11.03
CA SER A 3 -0.56 -3.16 9.71
C SER A 3 0.70 -2.31 9.71
N GLY A 4 1.84 -2.90 9.33
CA GLY A 4 3.13 -2.21 9.25
C GLY A 4 3.13 -1.10 8.20
N TRP A 5 2.49 -1.33 7.05
CA TRP A 5 2.36 -0.36 5.97
C TRP A 5 1.54 0.86 6.38
N TYR A 6 0.38 0.62 7.02
CA TYR A 6 -0.47 1.69 7.50
C TYR A 6 0.23 2.51 8.59
N ASN A 7 0.87 1.86 9.56
CA ASN A 7 1.58 2.56 10.63
C ASN A 7 2.74 3.40 10.08
N ALA A 8 3.53 2.86 9.15
CA ALA A 8 4.65 3.57 8.55
C ALA A 8 4.20 4.80 7.74
N SER A 9 3.00 4.79 7.17
CA SER A 9 2.47 5.91 6.36
C SER A 9 2.40 7.23 7.11
N PHE A 10 2.09 7.20 8.41
CA PHE A 10 2.08 8.39 9.27
C PHE A 10 3.48 8.98 9.38
N PHE A 11 4.47 8.12 9.65
CA PHE A 11 5.86 8.53 9.81
C PHE A 11 6.46 9.04 8.50
N TYR A 12 6.21 8.35 7.37
CA TYR A 12 6.64 8.83 6.06
C TYR A 12 6.05 10.20 5.73
N GLY A 13 4.77 10.41 6.04
CA GLY A 13 4.12 11.71 5.88
C GLY A 13 4.78 12.81 6.70
N ALA A 14 5.25 12.48 7.91
CA ALA A 14 5.96 13.39 8.80
C ALA A 14 7.45 13.58 8.46
N GLY A 15 7.94 13.03 7.35
CA GLY A 15 9.33 13.19 6.89
C GLY A 15 10.33 12.22 7.53
N PHE A 16 9.87 11.14 8.15
CA PHE A 16 10.73 10.03 8.54
C PHE A 16 11.02 9.14 7.34
N THR A 17 12.16 8.44 7.37
CA THR A 17 12.57 7.51 6.31
C THR A 17 13.00 6.18 6.90
N THR A 18 12.87 5.11 6.11
CA THR A 18 13.46 3.81 6.44
C THR A 18 14.89 3.72 5.93
N ALA A 19 15.74 3.08 6.74
CA ALA A 19 17.06 2.63 6.36
C ALA A 19 17.04 1.11 6.16
N LEU A 20 17.93 0.61 5.29
CA LEU A 20 18.20 -0.81 5.14
C LEU A 20 19.51 -1.13 5.87
N ASN A 21 19.43 -2.02 6.86
CA ASN A 21 20.60 -2.53 7.57
C ASN A 21 21.35 -3.57 6.72
N ASP A 22 22.61 -3.83 7.06
CA ASP A 22 23.46 -4.81 6.35
C ASP A 22 22.89 -6.24 6.38
N ASP A 23 22.09 -6.58 7.40
CA ASP A 23 21.42 -7.87 7.54
C ASP A 23 20.12 -7.98 6.72
N GLY A 24 19.77 -6.94 5.96
CA GLY A 24 18.56 -6.85 5.15
C GLY A 24 17.31 -6.46 5.92
N SER A 25 17.40 -6.20 7.23
CA SER A 25 16.28 -5.67 8.01
C SER A 25 16.10 -4.17 7.75
N THR A 26 14.84 -3.70 7.85
CA THR A 26 14.52 -2.28 7.74
C THR A 26 14.51 -1.64 9.12
N ALA A 27 15.14 -0.47 9.26
CA ALA A 27 15.10 0.35 10.48
C ALA A 27 14.48 1.72 10.21
N MET A 28 13.89 2.31 11.23
CA MET A 28 13.47 3.72 11.26
C MET A 28 13.72 4.26 12.66
N ASP A 29 14.14 5.51 12.77
CA ASP A 29 14.26 6.19 14.06
C ASP A 29 12.89 6.70 14.52
N TRP A 30 12.08 5.80 15.08
CA TRP A 30 10.72 6.10 15.53
C TRP A 30 10.63 7.09 16.69
N ASN A 31 11.74 7.32 17.40
CA ASN A 31 11.78 8.24 18.55
C ASN A 31 12.47 9.57 18.21
N GLY A 32 13.06 9.65 17.01
CA GLY A 32 13.75 10.81 16.53
C GLY A 32 12.83 11.98 16.20
N THR A 33 13.45 12.98 15.57
CA THR A 33 12.77 14.15 15.04
C THR A 33 13.05 14.20 13.54
N SER A 34 12.01 14.31 12.72
CA SER A 34 12.17 14.44 11.28
C SER A 34 12.85 15.76 10.91
N ALA A 35 13.27 15.87 9.65
CA ALA A 35 13.86 17.11 9.11
C ALA A 35 12.93 18.33 9.26
N ASP A 36 11.61 18.10 9.30
CA ASP A 36 10.58 19.15 9.44
C ASP A 36 10.19 19.43 10.90
N GLY A 37 10.96 18.91 11.86
CA GLY A 37 10.79 19.14 13.29
C GLY A 37 9.63 18.38 13.93
N VAL A 38 9.10 17.34 13.27
CA VAL A 38 8.04 16.49 13.84
C VAL A 38 8.70 15.36 14.62
N THR A 39 8.37 15.23 15.90
CA THR A 39 8.89 14.13 16.73
C THR A 39 8.08 12.86 16.50
N GLY A 40 8.74 11.71 16.60
CA GLY A 40 8.03 10.43 16.47
C GLY A 40 6.99 10.23 17.58
N VAL A 41 7.20 10.81 18.76
CA VAL A 41 6.21 10.84 19.84
C VAL A 41 4.92 11.55 19.42
N GLN A 42 5.01 12.70 18.73
CA GLN A 42 3.83 13.40 18.21
C GLN A 42 3.09 12.55 17.17
N VAL A 43 3.82 11.84 16.31
CA VAL A 43 3.21 10.92 15.34
C VAL A 43 2.44 9.80 16.06
N VAL A 44 3.05 9.15 17.06
CA VAL A 44 2.40 8.10 17.85
C VAL A 44 1.19 8.62 18.62
N GLN A 45 1.26 9.81 19.22
CA GLN A 45 0.12 10.44 19.91
C GLN A 45 -1.06 10.64 18.95
N SER A 46 -0.78 11.05 17.71
CA SER A 46 -1.80 11.22 16.66
C SER A 46 -2.43 9.88 16.27
N MET A 47 -1.61 8.85 16.12
CA MET A 47 -2.07 7.48 15.83
C MET A 47 -2.92 6.92 16.97
N LEU A 48 -2.55 7.18 18.23
CA LEU A 48 -3.35 6.78 19.40
C LEU A 48 -4.68 7.54 19.47
N GLY A 49 -4.71 8.82 19.09
CA GLY A 49 -5.95 9.60 19.00
C GLY A 49 -6.92 9.02 17.97
N ILE A 50 -6.41 8.60 16.81
CA ILE A 50 -7.21 7.90 15.79
C ILE A 50 -7.67 6.54 16.31
N ALA A 51 -6.76 5.75 16.87
CA ALA A 51 -7.07 4.40 17.35
C ALA A 51 -8.03 4.37 18.55
N GLY A 52 -8.09 5.44 19.32
CA GLY A 52 -9.02 5.60 20.44
C GLY A 52 -10.43 6.06 20.03
N ASN A 53 -10.64 6.41 18.75
CA ASN A 53 -11.97 6.77 18.25
C ASN A 53 -12.84 5.51 18.10
N SER A 54 -14.08 5.55 18.58
CA SER A 54 -15.01 4.40 18.50
C SER A 54 -15.38 4.00 17.07
N ALA A 55 -15.20 4.89 16.09
CA ALA A 55 -15.39 4.58 14.68
C ALA A 55 -14.17 3.90 14.03
N PHE A 56 -13.04 3.81 14.73
CA PHE A 56 -11.84 3.14 14.22
C PHE A 56 -11.92 1.63 14.45
N LEU A 57 -11.88 0.86 13.37
CA LEU A 57 -11.74 -0.60 13.41
C LEU A 57 -10.29 -0.99 13.11
N PRO A 58 -9.54 -1.57 14.07
CA PRO A 58 -8.24 -2.16 13.77
C PRO A 58 -8.42 -3.46 12.99
N ILE A 59 -7.94 -3.47 11.74
CA ILE A 59 -7.98 -4.66 10.88
C ILE A 59 -6.59 -5.29 10.84
N ALA A 60 -6.53 -6.61 11.07
CA ALA A 60 -5.28 -7.37 10.98
C ALA A 60 -4.83 -7.51 9.52
N ASP A 61 -3.51 -7.60 9.32
CA ASP A 61 -2.98 -7.87 7.98
C ASP A 61 -3.52 -9.20 7.45
N GLY A 62 -3.93 -9.21 6.18
CA GLY A 62 -4.60 -10.35 5.54
C GLY A 62 -6.11 -10.49 5.77
N ASP A 63 -6.74 -9.66 6.62
CA ASP A 63 -8.19 -9.72 6.88
C ASP A 63 -8.98 -8.59 6.21
N ILE A 64 -8.31 -7.68 5.51
CA ILE A 64 -8.93 -6.48 4.92
C ILE A 64 -10.09 -6.83 3.99
N SER A 65 -9.89 -7.77 3.05
CA SER A 65 -10.95 -8.14 2.11
C SER A 65 -12.20 -8.70 2.80
N ASN A 66 -12.04 -9.42 3.91
CA ASN A 66 -13.16 -9.94 4.70
C ASN A 66 -13.93 -8.81 5.40
N GLN A 67 -13.21 -7.85 5.98
CA GLN A 67 -13.81 -6.70 6.66
C GLN A 67 -14.49 -5.74 5.67
N ILE A 68 -13.95 -5.59 4.46
CA ILE A 68 -14.66 -4.89 3.36
C ILE A 68 -15.98 -5.59 3.05
N ALA A 69 -15.95 -6.92 2.91
CA ALA A 69 -17.13 -7.72 2.60
C ALA A 69 -18.17 -7.77 3.74
N SER A 70 -17.81 -7.43 4.98
CA SER A 70 -18.78 -7.40 6.09
C SER A 70 -19.80 -6.28 5.96
N GLY A 71 -19.47 -5.21 5.22
CA GLY A 71 -20.30 -4.02 5.07
C GLY A 71 -20.22 -3.03 6.25
N ASP A 72 -19.36 -3.29 7.24
CA ASP A 72 -19.22 -2.45 8.43
C ASP A 72 -18.28 -1.25 8.22
N LEU A 73 -17.58 -1.19 7.07
CA LEU A 73 -16.62 -0.15 6.76
C LEU A 73 -17.25 0.95 5.89
N CYS A 74 -17.15 2.20 6.32
CA CYS A 74 -17.44 3.36 5.47
C CYS A 74 -16.22 3.86 4.68
N ALA A 75 -15.00 3.46 5.11
CA ALA A 75 -13.75 3.74 4.44
C ALA A 75 -12.69 2.72 4.90
N VAL A 76 -11.71 2.44 4.04
CA VAL A 76 -10.61 1.52 4.32
C VAL A 76 -9.34 2.00 3.62
N ILE A 77 -8.19 1.78 4.25
CA ILE A 77 -6.88 1.99 3.62
C ILE A 77 -6.34 0.61 3.24
N SER A 78 -6.30 0.33 1.94
CA SER A 78 -5.72 -0.90 1.38
C SER A 78 -4.96 -0.61 0.08
N GLY A 79 -4.30 -1.64 -0.46
CA GLY A 79 -3.75 -1.60 -1.81
C GLY A 79 -4.77 -2.05 -2.86
N THR A 80 -4.46 -1.79 -4.13
CA THR A 80 -5.38 -2.06 -5.26
C THR A 80 -5.74 -3.53 -5.45
N TRP A 81 -5.02 -4.47 -4.80
CA TRP A 81 -5.38 -5.88 -4.81
C TRP A 81 -6.74 -6.19 -4.16
N ASP A 82 -7.29 -5.28 -3.36
CA ASP A 82 -8.63 -5.39 -2.74
C ASP A 82 -9.71 -4.57 -3.49
N ALA A 83 -9.37 -3.95 -4.63
CA ALA A 83 -10.28 -3.05 -5.35
C ALA A 83 -11.58 -3.75 -5.78
N ALA A 84 -11.52 -4.96 -6.33
CA ALA A 84 -12.70 -5.73 -6.69
C ALA A 84 -13.62 -6.06 -5.49
N ALA A 85 -13.04 -6.34 -4.32
CA ALA A 85 -13.81 -6.57 -3.10
C ALA A 85 -14.51 -5.27 -2.65
N ALA A 86 -13.80 -4.14 -2.71
CA ALA A 86 -14.34 -2.83 -2.37
C ALA A 86 -15.43 -2.36 -3.36
N GLN A 87 -15.25 -2.57 -4.67
CA GLN A 87 -16.27 -2.30 -5.68
C GLN A 87 -17.55 -3.08 -5.40
N THR A 88 -17.42 -4.37 -5.07
CA THR A 88 -18.56 -5.23 -4.75
C THR A 88 -19.28 -4.76 -3.47
N ALA A 89 -18.53 -4.42 -2.43
CA ALA A 89 -19.10 -4.04 -1.14
C ALA A 89 -19.70 -2.62 -1.12
N PHE A 90 -19.04 -1.64 -1.76
CA PHE A 90 -19.45 -0.24 -1.74
C PHE A 90 -20.38 0.14 -2.91
N GLY A 91 -20.44 -0.67 -3.97
CA GLY A 91 -21.36 -0.50 -5.09
C GLY A 91 -21.24 0.88 -5.74
N ASP A 92 -22.39 1.54 -5.96
CA ASP A 92 -22.46 2.89 -6.55
C ASP A 92 -21.70 3.96 -5.75
N GLY A 93 -21.42 3.70 -4.47
CA GLY A 93 -20.63 4.57 -3.60
C GLY A 93 -19.12 4.32 -3.64
N TYR A 94 -18.65 3.36 -4.44
CA TYR A 94 -17.23 3.05 -4.55
C TYR A 94 -16.44 4.22 -5.13
N ALA A 95 -15.47 4.69 -4.36
CA ALA A 95 -14.52 5.70 -4.76
C ALA A 95 -13.17 5.39 -4.11
N ALA A 96 -12.08 5.80 -4.76
CA ALA A 96 -10.76 5.82 -4.16
C ALA A 96 -10.16 7.23 -4.21
N THR A 97 -9.24 7.49 -3.30
CA THR A 97 -8.51 8.75 -3.21
C THR A 97 -7.13 8.47 -2.64
N LYS A 98 -6.24 9.45 -2.75
CA LYS A 98 -4.94 9.41 -2.05
C LYS A 98 -5.14 9.22 -0.55
N LEU A 99 -4.11 8.75 0.14
CA LEU A 99 -4.12 8.61 1.60
C LEU A 99 -4.58 9.91 2.29
N PRO A 100 -5.23 9.84 3.45
CA PRO A 100 -5.73 11.03 4.14
C PRO A 100 -4.61 11.88 4.71
N THR A 101 -4.95 13.12 5.08
CA THR A 101 -4.13 13.90 6.02
C THR A 101 -4.49 13.51 7.46
N TYR A 102 -3.57 13.72 8.40
CA TYR A 102 -3.82 13.57 9.82
C TYR A 102 -3.27 14.76 10.61
N THR A 103 -3.90 15.05 11.75
CA THR A 103 -3.45 16.08 12.68
C THR A 103 -2.27 15.56 13.48
N CYS A 104 -1.14 16.26 13.47
CA CYS A 104 0.05 15.97 14.26
C CYS A 104 0.50 17.24 15.01
N GLY A 105 0.12 17.35 16.28
CA GLY A 105 0.24 18.61 17.00
C GLY A 105 -0.66 19.69 16.36
N ASP A 106 -0.06 20.78 15.92
CA ASP A 106 -0.71 21.90 15.21
C ASP A 106 -0.67 21.76 13.68
N LYS A 107 -0.05 20.70 13.14
CA LYS A 107 0.13 20.49 11.70
C LYS A 107 -0.92 19.53 11.13
N GLN A 108 -1.33 19.78 9.88
CA GLN A 108 -1.96 18.76 9.02
C GLN A 108 -0.89 18.12 8.15
N ILE A 109 -0.73 16.80 8.27
CA ILE A 109 0.31 16.05 7.57
C ILE A 109 -0.36 15.07 6.61
N GLN A 110 0.00 15.13 5.33
CA GLN A 110 -0.37 14.14 4.33
C GLN A 110 0.33 12.81 4.66
N GLN A 111 -0.41 11.71 4.86
CA GLN A 111 0.22 10.40 5.00
C GLN A 111 1.05 10.08 3.75
N GLY A 112 2.24 9.51 3.97
CA GLY A 112 3.13 9.06 2.91
C GLY A 112 2.83 7.61 2.52
N SER A 113 2.77 7.31 1.23
CA SER A 113 2.64 5.94 0.74
C SER A 113 4.01 5.32 0.46
N VAL A 114 4.08 3.99 0.47
CA VAL A 114 5.22 3.27 -0.09
C VAL A 114 4.86 2.86 -1.51
N ALA A 115 5.65 3.31 -2.48
CA ALA A 115 5.57 2.77 -3.84
C ALA A 115 6.29 1.43 -3.88
N GLY A 116 5.53 0.34 -3.87
CA GLY A 116 6.04 -1.02 -4.00
C GLY A 116 5.93 -1.55 -5.42
N PHE A 117 6.70 -2.58 -5.74
CA PHE A 117 6.55 -3.37 -6.96
C PHE A 117 6.63 -4.85 -6.62
N LYS A 118 5.96 -5.67 -7.44
CA LYS A 118 5.99 -7.13 -7.32
C LYS A 118 7.01 -7.67 -8.32
N LEU A 119 7.90 -8.53 -7.85
CA LEU A 119 8.95 -9.15 -8.65
C LEU A 119 8.65 -10.62 -8.92
N VAL A 120 9.06 -11.09 -10.10
CA VAL A 120 9.15 -12.53 -10.41
C VAL A 120 10.63 -12.90 -10.42
N GLY A 121 11.05 -13.71 -9.45
CA GLY A 121 12.42 -14.21 -9.35
C GLY A 121 12.54 -15.66 -9.83
N VAL A 122 13.64 -15.98 -10.50
CA VAL A 122 13.99 -17.37 -10.84
C VAL A 122 14.87 -17.95 -9.75
N ASN A 123 14.45 -19.07 -9.16
CA ASN A 123 15.28 -19.77 -8.18
C ASN A 123 16.53 -20.34 -8.86
N LYS A 124 17.72 -19.96 -8.37
CA LYS A 124 19.02 -20.42 -8.89
C LYS A 124 19.21 -21.94 -8.83
N TYR A 125 18.44 -22.64 -8.00
CA TYR A 125 18.47 -24.10 -7.86
C TYR A 125 17.41 -24.80 -8.72
N SER A 126 16.70 -24.08 -9.60
CA SER A 126 15.72 -24.68 -10.52
C SER A 126 16.40 -25.71 -11.43
N ALA A 127 15.83 -26.92 -11.49
CA ALA A 127 16.28 -27.96 -12.43
C ALA A 127 16.17 -27.53 -13.90
N ASN A 128 15.31 -26.53 -14.19
CA ASN A 128 15.06 -26.00 -15.53
C ASN A 128 15.21 -24.48 -15.55
N ALA A 129 16.35 -23.96 -15.08
CA ALA A 129 16.57 -22.51 -14.93
C ALA A 129 16.31 -21.72 -16.22
N GLY A 130 16.75 -22.21 -17.39
CA GLY A 130 16.51 -21.53 -18.67
C GLY A 130 15.03 -21.35 -19.01
N TRP A 131 14.23 -22.42 -18.86
CA TRP A 131 12.78 -22.35 -19.07
C TRP A 131 12.08 -21.50 -18.01
N ALA A 132 12.52 -21.56 -16.75
CA ALA A 132 11.98 -20.71 -15.70
C ALA A 132 12.24 -19.22 -15.97
N THR A 133 13.41 -18.87 -16.54
CA THR A 133 13.70 -17.50 -16.98
C THR A 133 12.80 -17.05 -18.11
N LEU A 134 12.59 -17.88 -19.15
CA LEU A 134 11.68 -17.55 -20.25
C LEU A 134 10.23 -17.37 -19.76
N LEU A 135 9.79 -18.20 -18.80
CA LEU A 135 8.48 -18.04 -18.18
C LEU A 135 8.39 -16.74 -17.38
N ALA A 136 9.39 -16.41 -16.58
CA ALA A 136 9.42 -15.19 -15.77
C ALA A 136 9.38 -13.94 -16.66
N ASP A 137 10.14 -13.93 -17.75
CA ASP A 137 10.12 -12.87 -18.76
C ASP A 137 8.74 -12.75 -19.40
N TRP A 138 8.16 -13.88 -19.86
CA TRP A 138 6.85 -13.87 -20.50
C TRP A 138 5.75 -13.34 -19.56
N ILE A 139 5.62 -13.84 -18.33
CA ILE A 139 4.53 -13.41 -17.42
C ILE A 139 4.68 -11.96 -16.94
N THR A 140 5.85 -11.35 -17.10
CA THR A 140 6.09 -9.94 -16.72
C THR A 140 6.17 -8.99 -17.92
N ASN A 141 5.94 -9.49 -19.14
CA ASN A 141 5.95 -8.66 -20.34
C ASN A 141 4.76 -7.67 -20.39
N GLU A 142 4.74 -6.79 -21.38
CA GLU A 142 3.71 -5.76 -21.56
C GLU A 142 2.30 -6.34 -21.61
N ASP A 143 2.05 -7.29 -22.51
CA ASP A 143 0.74 -7.91 -22.72
C ASP A 143 0.21 -8.57 -21.44
N ASN A 144 1.05 -9.32 -20.73
CA ASN A 144 0.64 -10.01 -19.51
C ASN A 144 0.45 -9.05 -18.34
N GLN A 145 1.14 -7.92 -18.31
CA GLN A 145 0.84 -6.85 -17.36
C GLN A 145 -0.51 -6.18 -17.66
N ALA A 146 -0.86 -5.97 -18.94
CA ALA A 146 -2.17 -5.47 -19.33
C ALA A 146 -3.30 -6.47 -18.96
N VAL A 147 -3.12 -7.77 -19.22
CA VAL A 147 -4.06 -8.82 -18.78
C VAL A 147 -4.21 -8.80 -17.26
N ARG A 148 -3.10 -8.74 -16.52
CA ARG A 148 -3.14 -8.71 -15.05
C ARG A 148 -3.89 -7.49 -14.52
N PHE A 149 -3.73 -6.34 -15.16
CA PHE A 149 -4.47 -5.14 -14.80
C PHE A 149 -5.97 -5.32 -15.07
N ALA A 150 -6.35 -5.79 -16.26
CA ALA A 150 -7.76 -6.03 -16.60
C ALA A 150 -8.46 -7.02 -15.65
N GLU A 151 -7.75 -8.06 -15.22
CA GLU A 151 -8.33 -9.11 -14.36
C GLU A 151 -8.30 -8.77 -12.86
N ARG A 152 -7.40 -7.88 -12.41
CA ARG A 152 -7.12 -7.71 -10.98
C ARG A 152 -6.92 -6.26 -10.52
N GLU A 153 -6.90 -5.30 -11.43
CA GLU A 153 -6.66 -3.88 -11.17
C GLU A 153 -5.35 -3.61 -10.41
N ILE A 154 -4.39 -4.53 -10.52
CA ILE A 154 -3.06 -4.35 -9.94
C ILE A 154 -2.25 -3.47 -10.89
N GLY A 155 -1.84 -2.30 -10.41
CA GLY A 155 -1.05 -1.33 -11.17
C GLY A 155 0.17 -1.98 -11.86
N PRO A 156 0.34 -1.77 -13.18
CA PRO A 156 1.47 -2.31 -13.94
C PRO A 156 2.74 -1.50 -13.68
N SER A 157 3.91 -2.16 -13.83
CA SER A 157 5.22 -1.51 -13.84
C SER A 157 5.75 -1.24 -15.25
N ASN A 158 5.17 -1.85 -16.28
CA ASN A 158 5.44 -1.49 -17.68
C ASN A 158 4.88 -0.07 -17.94
N ILE A 159 5.74 0.82 -18.43
CA ILE A 159 5.42 2.25 -18.61
C ILE A 159 4.35 2.51 -19.68
N ASN A 160 4.23 1.64 -20.70
CA ASN A 160 3.24 1.78 -21.76
C ASN A 160 1.85 1.44 -21.21
N VAL A 161 1.73 0.32 -20.48
CA VAL A 161 0.47 -0.06 -19.82
C VAL A 161 0.12 0.94 -18.72
N ALA A 162 1.09 1.37 -17.91
CA ALA A 162 0.87 2.36 -16.86
C ALA A 162 0.39 3.72 -17.40
N GLY A 163 0.79 4.07 -18.63
CA GLY A 163 0.35 5.27 -19.33
C GLY A 163 -0.93 5.10 -20.16
N SER A 164 -1.59 3.94 -20.10
CA SER A 164 -2.78 3.67 -20.90
C SER A 164 -4.04 4.34 -20.35
N GLU A 165 -5.04 4.52 -21.21
CA GLU A 165 -6.33 5.10 -20.81
C GLU A 165 -7.03 4.22 -19.77
N GLU A 166 -6.96 2.90 -19.93
CA GLU A 166 -7.54 1.91 -19.01
C GLU A 166 -6.97 2.05 -17.59
N VAL A 167 -5.65 2.28 -17.45
CA VAL A 167 -5.05 2.50 -16.14
C VAL A 167 -5.43 3.87 -15.59
N SER A 168 -5.33 4.93 -16.40
CA SER A 168 -5.60 6.29 -15.94
C SER A 168 -7.07 6.58 -15.59
N SER A 169 -7.99 5.79 -16.16
CA SER A 169 -9.44 5.90 -15.93
C SER A 169 -9.96 4.97 -14.83
N ASN A 170 -9.10 4.08 -14.31
CA ASN A 170 -9.47 3.22 -13.19
C ASN A 170 -9.62 4.05 -11.91
N THR A 171 -10.63 3.69 -11.11
CA THR A 171 -10.94 4.42 -9.88
C THR A 171 -9.85 4.24 -8.81
N ALA A 172 -9.17 3.08 -8.78
CA ALA A 172 -8.24 2.67 -7.72
C ALA A 172 -6.79 3.14 -7.91
#